data_AF-A0A182WUR8-F1
#
_entry.id   AF-A0A182WUR8-F1
#
_cell.length_a   1.000
_cell.length_b   1.000
_cell.length_c   1.000
_cell.angle_alpha   90.00
_cell.angle_beta   90.00
_cell.angle_gamma   90.00
#
_symmetry.space_group_name_H-M   'P 1'
#
loop_
_entity.id
_entity.type
_entity.pdbx_description
1 polymer ?
#
loop_
_entity_poly.entity_id
_entity_poly.type
_entity_poly.pdbx_seq_one_letter_code
_entity_poly.pdbx_strand_id
1 'polypeptide(L)' 'MNGSVTMGSNEYNSGSNNNNSEASPAREEYRKEAESSPPPAKVSKRDKERERDRERRERRERDREREERDRGKVQ' A
#
# COMPACT_ATOMS: atom_id res chain seq x y z
N MET A 1 12.88 18.56 26.96
CA MET A 1 12.53 17.99 25.64
C MET A 1 13.36 16.75 25.45
N ASN A 2 12.70 15.58 25.40
CA ASN A 2 13.10 14.30 24.78
C ASN A 2 12.08 13.25 25.22
N GLY A 3 10.95 13.17 24.52
CA GLY A 3 9.97 12.12 24.73
C GLY A 3 10.43 10.85 24.02
N SER A 4 11.01 9.90 24.75
CA SER A 4 11.14 8.53 24.26
C SER A 4 9.79 7.84 24.49
N VAL A 5 8.96 7.79 23.45
CA VAL A 5 7.79 6.91 23.44
C VAL A 5 8.29 5.49 23.17
N THR A 6 8.65 4.78 24.23
CA THR A 6 8.92 3.34 24.17
C THR A 6 7.58 2.65 23.94
N MET A 7 7.23 2.39 22.67
CA MET A 7 6.04 1.61 22.33
C MET A 7 6.15 0.23 22.98
N GLY A 8 5.13 -0.09 23.76
CA GLY A 8 5.14 -1.13 24.77
C GLY A 8 5.55 -2.51 24.28
N SER A 9 6.23 -3.19 25.20
CA SER A 9 6.45 -4.62 25.26
C SER A 9 5.16 -5.37 24.93
N ASN A 10 5.08 -5.99 23.75
CA ASN A 10 4.03 -6.96 23.47
C ASN A 10 4.53 -8.32 23.96
N GLU A 11 4.25 -8.61 25.23
CA GLU A 11 4.61 -9.83 25.98
C GLU A 11 3.80 -11.06 25.52
N TYR A 12 3.68 -11.26 24.22
CA TYR A 12 3.06 -12.44 23.61
C TYR A 12 3.95 -12.98 22.49
N ASN A 13 5.16 -13.38 22.83
CA ASN A 13 5.91 -14.36 22.03
C ASN A 13 6.94 -15.11 22.88
N SER A 14 6.55 -15.51 24.10
CA SER A 14 7.22 -16.60 24.82
C SER A 14 6.70 -17.93 24.31
N GLY A 15 6.77 -18.13 23.00
CA GLY A 15 6.45 -19.39 22.35
C GLY A 15 7.64 -19.72 21.49
N SER A 16 8.49 -20.63 21.97
CA SER A 16 9.48 -21.31 21.15
C SER A 16 8.71 -22.06 20.06
N ASN A 17 8.40 -21.37 18.96
CA ASN A 17 7.66 -21.97 17.86
C ASN A 17 8.70 -22.68 16.99
N ASN A 18 9.03 -23.89 17.42
CA ASN A 18 9.75 -24.87 16.63
C ASN A 18 8.81 -25.33 15.49
N ASN A 19 8.49 -24.41 14.58
CA ASN A 19 7.73 -24.71 13.38
C ASN A 19 8.67 -25.36 12.35
N ASN A 20 9.08 -26.59 12.65
CA ASN A 20 9.46 -27.55 11.63
C ASN A 20 8.19 -28.09 10.94
N SER A 21 7.31 -27.19 10.49
CA SER A 21 6.32 -27.55 9.48
C SER A 21 7.08 -27.52 8.16
N GLU A 22 7.47 -28.71 7.70
CA GLU A 22 7.77 -28.94 6.28
C GLU A 22 6.75 -28.15 5.47
N ALA A 23 7.25 -27.22 4.66
CA ALA A 23 6.39 -26.33 3.91
C ALA A 23 5.48 -27.19 3.04
N SER A 24 4.16 -27.16 3.28
CA SER A 24 3.23 -27.86 2.42
C SER A 24 3.52 -27.49 0.96
N PRO A 25 3.51 -28.44 0.00
CA PRO A 25 3.86 -28.16 -1.39
C PRO A 25 3.11 -26.95 -1.96
N ALA A 26 1.83 -26.80 -1.61
CA ALA A 26 1.02 -25.63 -1.98
C ALA A 26 1.60 -24.29 -1.47
N ARG A 27 2.13 -24.26 -0.25
CA ARG A 27 2.74 -23.05 0.33
C ARG A 27 4.09 -22.72 -0.31
N GLU A 28 4.82 -23.72 -0.80
CA GLU A 28 6.04 -23.50 -1.58
C GLU A 28 5.74 -22.97 -2.98
N GLU A 29 4.71 -23.46 -3.64
CA GLU A 29 4.31 -22.98 -4.97
C GLU A 29 3.92 -21.50 -4.95
N TYR A 30 3.09 -21.07 -4.00
CA TYR A 30 2.74 -19.66 -3.83
C TYR A 30 3.96 -18.77 -3.49
N ARG A 31 4.96 -19.31 -2.78
CA ARG A 31 6.21 -18.57 -2.49
C ARG A 31 7.10 -18.47 -3.72
N LYS A 32 7.24 -19.55 -4.50
CA LYS A 32 7.98 -19.56 -5.76
C LYS A 32 7.36 -18.62 -6.80
N GLU A 33 6.03 -18.56 -6.89
CA GLU A 33 5.35 -17.58 -7.75
C GLU A 33 5.59 -16.14 -7.30
N ALA A 34 5.56 -15.87 -5.99
CA ALA A 34 5.87 -14.56 -5.45
C ALA A 34 7.34 -14.15 -5.67
N GLU A 35 8.27 -15.11 -5.63
CA GLU A 35 9.70 -14.93 -5.95
C GLU A 35 9.96 -14.72 -7.46
N SER A 36 9.03 -15.16 -8.31
CA SER A 36 9.06 -14.94 -9.77
C SER A 36 8.50 -13.57 -10.19
N SER A 37 7.91 -12.80 -9.27
CA SER A 37 7.48 -11.44 -9.57
C SER A 37 8.70 -10.51 -9.61
N PRO A 38 8.83 -9.64 -10.62
CA PRO A 38 9.85 -8.59 -10.57
C PRO A 38 9.69 -7.79 -9.27
N PRO A 39 10.79 -7.35 -8.64
CA PRO A 39 10.72 -6.53 -7.45
C PRO A 39 9.91 -5.26 -7.79
N PRO A 40 9.09 -4.75 -6.85
CA PRO A 40 8.31 -3.54 -7.09
C PRO A 40 9.26 -2.44 -7.55
N ALA A 41 8.93 -1.82 -8.68
CA ALA A 41 9.76 -0.76 -9.25
C ALA A 41 10.02 0.29 -8.17
N LYS A 42 11.31 0.58 -7.94
CA LYS A 42 11.71 1.60 -6.96
C LYS A 42 11.33 2.97 -7.52
N VAL A 43 10.11 3.43 -7.23
CA VAL A 43 9.67 4.78 -7.57
C VAL A 43 10.29 5.77 -6.58
N SER A 44 11.03 6.76 -7.09
CA SER A 44 11.60 7.83 -6.28
C SER A 44 10.52 8.55 -5.48
N LYS A 45 10.86 9.04 -4.29
CA LYS A 45 9.96 9.90 -3.50
C LYS A 45 9.48 11.10 -4.33
N ARG A 46 10.36 11.64 -5.18
CA ARG A 46 10.06 12.76 -6.09
C ARG A 46 9.02 12.38 -7.15
N ASP A 47 9.10 11.17 -7.68
CA ASP A 47 8.16 10.70 -8.71
C ASP A 47 6.80 10.34 -8.08
N LYS A 48 6.79 9.75 -6.88
CA LYS A 48 5.55 9.53 -6.11
C LYS A 48 4.83 10.82 -5.72
N GLU A 49 5.58 11.90 -5.54
CA GLU A 49 5.00 13.22 -5.26
C GLU A 49 4.39 13.82 -6.52
N ARG A 50 5.11 13.75 -7.65
CA ARG A 50 4.59 14.17 -8.97
C ARG A 50 3.33 13.40 -9.36
N GLU A 51 3.29 12.10 -9.09
CA GLU A 51 2.12 11.26 -9.37
C GLU A 51 0.91 11.67 -8.53
N ARG A 52 1.09 11.88 -7.22
CA ARG A 52 0.03 12.37 -6.33
C ARG A 52 -0.48 13.75 -6.71
N ASP A 53 0.39 14.64 -7.19
CA ASP A 53 -0.02 15.96 -7.68
C ASP A 53 -0.90 15.85 -8.93
N ARG A 54 -0.51 15.01 -9.89
CA ARG A 54 -1.32 14.72 -11.08
C ARG A 54 -2.68 14.16 -10.72
N GLU A 55 -2.72 13.17 -9.83
CA GLU A 55 -3.97 12.55 -9.35
C GLU A 55 -4.90 13.60 -8.71
N ARG A 56 -4.34 14.47 -7.86
CA ARG A 56 -5.10 15.54 -7.21
C ARG A 56 -5.67 16.53 -8.23
N ARG A 57 -4.91 16.84 -9.29
CA ARG A 57 -5.38 17.70 -10.39
C ARG A 57 -6.51 17.05 -11.18
N GLU A 58 -6.33 15.79 -11.58
CA GLU A 58 -7.33 15.03 -12.35
C GLU A 58 -8.64 14.86 -11.57
N ARG A 59 -8.57 14.63 -10.25
CA ARG A 59 -9.75 14.57 -9.40
C ARG A 59 -10.56 15.86 -9.45
N ARG A 60 -9.89 17.02 -9.31
CA ARG A 60 -10.55 18.34 -9.39
C ARG A 60 -11.17 18.59 -10.76
N GLU A 61 -10.55 18.11 -11.83
CA GLU A 61 -11.06 18.25 -13.19
C GLU A 61 -12.32 17.41 -13.39
N ARG A 62 -12.32 16.15 -12.96
CA ARG A 62 -13.51 15.30 -12.97
C ARG A 62 -14.66 15.87 -12.14
N ASP A 63 -14.36 16.46 -10.98
CA ASP A 63 -15.37 17.07 -10.13
C ASP A 63 -16.03 18.27 -10.84
N ARG A 64 -15.25 19.10 -11.54
CA ARG A 64 -15.77 20.22 -12.35
C ARG A 64 -16.58 19.74 -13.55
N GLU A 65 -16.11 18.72 -14.27
CA GLU A 65 -16.84 18.15 -15.42
C GLU A 65 -18.22 17.62 -14.98
N ARG A 66 -18.28 16.97 -13.82
CA ARG A 66 -19.55 16.52 -13.23
C ARG A 66 -20.45 17.70 -12.89
N GLU A 67 -19.91 18.73 -12.25
CA GLU A 67 -20.66 19.93 -11.88
C GLU A 67 -21.20 20.68 -13.11
N GLU A 68 -20.41 20.80 -14.18
CA GLU A 68 -20.82 21.41 -15.44
C GLU A 68 -21.93 20.59 -16.11
N ARG A 69 -21.79 19.27 -16.16
CA ARG A 69 -22.80 18.37 -16.69
C ARG A 69 -24.10 18.42 -15.88
N ASP A 70 -24.00 18.57 -14.56
CA ASP A 70 -25.17 18.68 -13.69
C ASP A 70 -25.88 20.02 -13.93
N ARG A 71 -25.16 21.14 -13.97
CA ARG A 71 -25.73 22.46 -14.28
C ARG A 71 -26.36 22.52 -15.67
N GLY A 72 -25.77 21.86 -16.67
CA GLY A 72 -26.31 21.79 -18.04
C GLY A 72 -27.58 20.95 -18.18
N LYS A 73 -27.92 20.11 -17.20
CA LYS A 73 -29.15 19.30 -17.18
C LYS A 73 -30.33 19.96 -16.47
N VAL A 74 -30.11 21.11 -15.85
CA VAL A 74 -31.15 21.87 -15.09
C VAL A 74 -31.79 22.97 -15.97
N GLN A 75 -31.58 22.93 -17.30
CA GLN A 75 -32.28 23.79 -18.28
C GLN A 75 -33.40 23.04 -19.00
#